data_AF-A0A949M3P8-F1
#
_entry.id   AF-A0A949M3P8-F1
#
_cell.length_a   1.000
_cell.length_b   1.000
_cell.length_c   1.000
_cell.angle_alpha   90.00
_cell.angle_beta   90.00
_cell.angle_gamma   90.00
#
_symmetry.space_group_name_H-M   'P 1'
#
loop_
_entity.id
_entity.type
_entity.pdbx_description
1 polymer ?
#
loop_
_entity_poly.entity_id
_entity_poly.type
_entity_poly.pdbx_seq_one_letter_code
_entity_poly.pdbx_strand_id
1 'polypeptide(L)' 'MGFFKEGEKVWVQMPDGSQRAGVYVGEAETATWFGGEPQAYVVFPDTEQGAEVPTELITPRDEKG' A
#
# COMPACT_ATOMS: atom_id res chain seq x y z
N MET A 1 0.39 13.61 7.77
CA MET A 1 -0.88 12.94 8.16
C MET A 1 -1.09 11.87 7.12
N GLY A 2 -0.58 10.66 7.34
CA GLY A 2 -0.69 9.56 6.39
C GLY A 2 -2.15 9.10 6.26
N PHE A 3 -2.54 8.64 5.08
CA PHE A 3 -3.92 8.23 4.78
C PHE A 3 -4.30 6.89 5.44
N PHE A 4 -3.32 6.08 5.85
CA PHE A 4 -3.49 4.72 6.39
C PHE A 4 -2.72 4.52 7.70
N LYS A 5 -3.14 3.55 8.52
CA LYS A 5 -2.40 3.11 9.71
C LYS A 5 -1.68 1.79 9.47
N GLU A 6 -0.55 1.58 10.15
CA GLU A 6 0.12 0.27 10.15
C GLU A 6 -0.87 -0.84 10.54
N GLY A 7 -0.84 -1.95 9.79
CA GLY A 7 -1.75 -3.07 9.96
C GLY A 7 -3.11 -2.91 9.25
N GLU A 8 -3.39 -1.75 8.65
CA GLU A 8 -4.65 -1.52 7.96
C GLU A 8 -4.74 -2.35 6.68
N LYS A 9 -5.90 -2.96 6.47
CA LYS A 9 -6.19 -3.73 5.26
C LYS A 9 -6.44 -2.78 4.10
N VAL A 10 -5.77 -3.03 2.98
CA VAL A 10 -5.84 -2.20 1.78
C VAL A 10 -6.06 -3.02 0.52
N TRP A 11 -6.56 -2.36 -0.52
CA TRP A 11 -6.50 -2.83 -1.89
C TRP A 11 -5.36 -2.12 -2.61
N VAL A 12 -4.52 -2.89 -3.30
CA VAL A 12 -3.50 -2.38 -4.23
C VAL A 12 -4.01 -2.58 -5.64
N GLN A 13 -4.12 -1.51 -6.41
CA GLN A 13 -4.42 -1.60 -7.84
C GLN A 13 -3.19 -2.12 -8.58
N MET A 14 -3.38 -3.23 -9.28
CA MET A 14 -2.35 -3.88 -10.08
C MET A 14 -2.32 -3.31 -11.51
N PRO A 15 -1.20 -3.45 -12.24
CA PRO A 15 -1.07 -2.93 -13.60
C PRO A 15 -2.08 -3.50 -14.62
N ASP A 16 -2.63 -4.68 -14.33
CA ASP A 16 -3.66 -5.33 -15.16
C ASP A 16 -5.08 -4.82 -14.86
N GLY A 17 -5.22 -3.84 -13.96
CA GLY A 17 -6.49 -3.26 -13.53
C GLY A 17 -7.20 -4.08 -12.45
N SER A 18 -6.65 -5.23 -12.03
CA SER A 18 -7.16 -5.98 -10.88
C SER A 18 -6.78 -5.31 -9.56
N GLN A 19 -7.43 -5.72 -8.48
CA GLN A 19 -7.05 -5.32 -7.12
C GLN A 19 -6.49 -6.51 -6.37
N ARG A 20 -5.35 -6.31 -5.71
CA ARG A 20 -4.74 -7.31 -4.83
C ARG A 20 -4.87 -6.88 -3.38
N ALA A 21 -5.24 -7.83 -2.52
CA ALA A 21 -5.35 -7.60 -1.09
C ALA A 21 -3.97 -7.37 -0.47
N GLY A 22 -3.83 -6.35 0.37
CA GLY A 22 -2.59 -6.05 1.08
C GLY A 22 -2.83 -5.59 2.52
N VAL A 23 -1.74 -5.46 3.27
CA VAL A 23 -1.67 -4.86 4.60
C VAL A 23 -0.66 -3.73 4.56
N TYR A 24 -1.09 -2.52 4.93
CA TYR A 24 -0.22 -1.35 4.99
C TYR A 24 0.76 -1.48 6.16
N VAL A 25 2.03 -1.19 5.91
CA VAL A 25 3.10 -1.25 6.92
C VAL A 25 3.62 0.15 7.28
N GLY A 26 3.75 1.05 6.31
CA GLY A 26 4.27 2.39 6.56
C GLY A 26 4.61 3.15 5.29
N GLU A 27 4.98 4.43 5.44
CA GLU A 27 5.44 5.25 4.33
C GLU A 27 6.88 4.85 3.96
N ALA A 28 7.16 4.73 2.66
CA ALA A 28 8.52 4.55 2.16
C ALA A 28 9.17 5.92 1.97
N GLU A 29 9.59 6.52 3.09
CA GLU A 29 10.11 7.90 3.18
C GLU A 29 11.30 8.18 2.26
N THR A 30 12.05 7.14 1.88
CA THR A 30 13.21 7.25 0.99
C THR A 30 12.85 7.73 -0.42
N ALA A 31 11.66 7.40 -0.93
CA ALA A 31 11.23 7.82 -2.26
C ALA A 31 11.01 9.35 -2.33
N THR A 32 10.45 9.93 -1.28
CA THR A 32 10.11 11.36 -1.20
C THR A 32 11.36 12.25 -1.06
N TRP A 33 12.42 11.74 -0.43
CA TRP A 33 13.68 12.49 -0.26
C TRP A 33 14.39 12.80 -1.59
N PHE A 34 14.21 11.95 -2.60
CA PHE A 34 14.77 12.15 -3.93
C PHE A 34 13.81 12.87 -4.90
N GLY A 35 12.67 13.38 -4.41
CA GLY A 35 11.63 13.97 -5.25
C GLY A 35 10.84 12.95 -6.07
N GLY A 36 10.86 11.69 -5.67
CA GLY A 36 10.01 10.64 -6.24
C GLY A 36 8.57 10.72 -5.73
N GLU A 37 7.68 10.01 -6.41
CA GLU A 37 6.28 9.90 -6.00
C GLU A 37 6.17 9.21 -4.63
N PRO A 38 5.25 9.64 -3.75
CA PRO A 38 5.07 9.01 -2.45
C PRO A 38 4.79 7.51 -2.58
N GLN A 39 5.60 6.71 -1.90
CA GLN A 39 5.48 5.25 -1.86
C GLN A 39 5.12 4.80 -0.44
N ALA A 40 4.53 3.61 -0.33
CA ALA A 40 4.28 2.93 0.93
C ALA A 40 4.68 1.46 0.86
N TYR A 41 5.07 0.91 2.01
CA TYR A 41 5.30 -0.52 2.17
C TYR A 41 3.98 -1.26 2.40
N VAL A 42 3.71 -2.26 1.56
CA VAL A 42 2.54 -3.15 1.67
C VAL A 42 3.00 -4.59 1.70
N VAL A 43 2.40 -5.41 2.56
CA VAL A 43 2.59 -6.86 2.57
C VAL A 43 1.37 -7.54 1.94
N PHE A 44 1.63 -8.43 0.98
CA PHE A 44 0.61 -9.28 0.37
C PHE A 44 0.44 -10.56 1.20
N PRO A 45 -0.70 -10.76 1.89
CA PRO A 45 -0.87 -11.85 2.85
C PRO A 45 -0.96 -13.23 2.19
N ASP A 46 -1.25 -13.31 0.90
CA ASP A 46 -1.27 -14.57 0.15
C ASP A 46 0.13 -15.12 -0.14
N THR A 47 1.15 -14.25 -0.19
CA THR A 47 2.53 -14.63 -0.49
C THR A 47 3.55 -14.24 0.59
N GLU A 48 3.12 -13.51 1.62
CA GLU A 48 3.99 -12.94 2.68
C GLU A 48 5.12 -12.05 2.12
N GLN A 49 4.90 -11.45 0.94
CA GLN A 49 5.88 -10.61 0.27
C GLN A 49 5.57 -9.14 0.50
N GLY A 50 6.60 -8.37 0.86
CA GLY A 50 6.56 -6.91 0.94
C GLY A 50 6.85 -6.26 -0.42
N ALA A 51 6.18 -5.16 -0.70
CA ALA A 51 6.41 -4.33 -1.88
C ALA A 51 6.29 -2.84 -1.55
N GLU A 52 7.06 -2.02 -2.25
CA GLU A 52 6.84 -0.57 -2.32
C GLU A 52 5.78 -0.30 -3.39
N VAL A 53 4.74 0.43 -3.01
CA VAL A 53 3.57 0.71 -3.84
C VAL A 53 3.29 2.21 -3.82
N PRO A 54 3.04 2.86 -4.98
CA PRO A 54 2.64 4.25 -5.02
C PRO A 54 1.37 4.46 -4.21
N THR A 55 1.36 5.47 -3.34
CA THR A 55 0.23 5.67 -2.42
C THR A 55 -1.10 5.92 -3.15
N GLU A 56 -1.05 6.43 -4.38
CA GLU A 56 -2.24 6.63 -5.23
C GLU A 56 -2.90 5.32 -5.70
N LEU A 57 -2.15 4.21 -5.72
CA LEU A 57 -2.66 2.88 -6.09
C LEU A 57 -3.21 2.11 -4.88
N ILE A 58 -3.18 2.72 -3.69
CA ILE A 58 -3.64 2.11 -2.44
C ILE A 58 -4.98 2.72 -2.07
N THR A 59 -5.97 1.87 -1.83
CA THR A 59 -7.29 2.27 -1.33
C THR A 59 -7.68 1.48 -0.08
N PRO A 60 -8.50 2.04 0.83
CA PRO A 60 -8.98 1.30 1.99
C PRO A 60 -9.71 0.04 1.56
N ARG A 61 -9.38 -1.09 2.17
CA ARG A 61 -10.18 -2.31 2.05
C ARG A 61 -11.11 -2.35 3.24
N ASP A 62 -12.34 -1.86 3.03
CA ASP A 62 -13.40 -1.96 4.03
C ASP A 62 -13.44 -3.38 4.62
N GLU A 63 -13.22 -3.49 5.93
CA GLU A 63 -13.88 -4.54 6.68
C GLU A 63 -15.32 -4.11 6.83
N LYS A 64 -16.18 -4.56 5.92
CA LYS A 64 -17.61 -4.58 6.21
C LYS A 64 -17.79 -5.48 7.44
N GLY A 65 -17.84 -4.86 8.62
CA GLY A 65 -18.39 -5.45 9.83
C GLY A 65 -19.89 -5.70 9.68
#